data_AF-A0A0Q0EQX5-F1
#
_entry.id   AF-A0A0Q0EQX5-F1
#
_cell.length_a   1.000
_cell.length_b   1.000
_cell.length_c   1.000
_cell.angle_alpha   90.00
_cell.angle_beta   90.00
_cell.angle_gamma   90.00
#
_symmetry.space_group_name_H-M   'P 1'
#
loop_
_entity.id
_entity.type
_entity.pdbx_description
1 polymer ?
#
loop_
_entity_poly.entity_id
_entity_poly.type
_entity_poly.pdbx_seq_one_letter_code
_entity_poly.pdbx_strand_id
1 'polypeptide(L)'
;MSKPRTRIASQLGIALAVILAVVISGSTLFALRSLDASNLVIREEHMSSEARLLADQLSTFHSTLRDSTQRLSGLFEKRFAGGLTLQTDKPVAVAGTQTPGLYLRDTALNNDFTEVDEFRSMTAGVATIFVRSGDDFIRISTSLSKQDGTRAIGTVLDRKGTAYERLMAGQS
;
A
#
# COMPACT_ATOMS: atom_id res chain seq x y z
N MET A 1 -73.88 -27.60 -52.20
CA MET A 1 -73.54 -26.18 -51.95
C MET A 1 -73.30 -26.06 -50.44
N SER A 2 -72.15 -25.71 -49.86
CA SER A 2 -71.24 -24.60 -50.11
C SER A 2 -69.87 -24.91 -49.48
N LYS A 3 -68.80 -25.12 -50.27
CA LYS A 3 -67.41 -25.25 -49.76
C LYS A 3 -66.35 -24.65 -50.70
N PRO A 4 -66.27 -23.31 -50.82
CA PRO A 4 -65.00 -22.67 -51.19
C PRO A 4 -64.52 -21.57 -50.21
N ARG A 5 -65.38 -21.03 -49.34
CA ARG A 5 -65.06 -19.85 -48.51
C ARG A 5 -64.14 -20.15 -47.31
N THR A 6 -64.17 -21.36 -46.76
CA THR A 6 -63.35 -21.78 -45.61
C THR A 6 -61.87 -22.02 -45.97
N ARG A 7 -61.58 -22.41 -47.22
CA ARG A 7 -60.20 -22.57 -47.72
C ARG A 7 -59.48 -21.24 -47.87
N ILE A 8 -60.18 -20.20 -48.33
CA ILE A 8 -59.60 -18.84 -48.49
C ILE A 8 -59.34 -18.21 -47.11
N ALA A 9 -60.30 -18.34 -46.18
CA ALA A 9 -60.13 -17.81 -44.82
C ALA A 9 -58.98 -18.46 -44.04
N SER A 10 -58.81 -19.78 -44.16
CA SER A 10 -57.70 -20.50 -43.51
C SER A 10 -56.34 -20.18 -44.14
N GLN A 11 -56.26 -20.03 -45.46
CA GLN A 11 -55.03 -19.59 -46.14
C GLN A 11 -54.60 -18.19 -45.71
N LEU A 12 -55.55 -17.26 -45.58
CA LEU A 12 -55.27 -15.89 -45.12
C LEU A 12 -54.82 -15.86 -43.66
N GLY A 13 -55.44 -16.67 -42.80
CA GLY A 13 -55.06 -16.80 -41.39
C GLY A 13 -53.65 -17.38 -41.19
N ILE A 14 -53.28 -18.41 -41.97
CA ILE A 14 -51.93 -19.00 -41.94
C ILE A 14 -50.89 -17.98 -42.42
N ALA A 15 -51.17 -17.25 -43.50
CA ALA A 15 -50.26 -16.22 -44.02
C ALA A 15 -50.00 -15.12 -42.98
N LEU A 16 -51.04 -14.65 -42.28
CA LEU A 16 -50.91 -13.67 -41.21
C LEU A 16 -50.10 -14.21 -40.02
N ALA A 17 -50.34 -15.45 -39.62
CA ALA A 17 -49.61 -16.09 -38.52
C ALA A 17 -48.11 -16.23 -38.83
N VAL A 18 -47.76 -16.59 -40.06
CA VAL A 18 -46.36 -16.68 -40.52
C VAL A 18 -45.69 -15.30 -40.50
N ILE A 19 -46.38 -14.27 -41.02
CA ILE A 19 -45.84 -12.90 -41.02
C ILE A 19 -45.61 -12.41 -39.58
N LEU A 20 -46.58 -12.63 -38.68
CA LEU A 20 -46.44 -12.28 -37.26
C LEU A 20 -45.26 -13.03 -36.61
N ALA A 21 -45.13 -14.34 -36.86
CA ALA A 21 -44.04 -15.14 -36.32
C ALA A 21 -42.66 -14.63 -36.80
N VAL A 22 -42.54 -14.26 -38.07
CA VAL A 22 -41.30 -13.69 -38.64
C VAL A 22 -40.98 -12.34 -38.03
N VAL A 23 -41.97 -11.45 -37.92
CA VAL A 23 -41.78 -10.11 -37.33
C VAL A 23 -41.39 -10.21 -35.86
N ILE A 24 -42.09 -11.04 -35.09
CA ILE A 24 -41.77 -11.26 -33.67
C ILE A 24 -40.36 -11.84 -33.54
N SER A 25 -40.03 -12.90 -34.29
CA SER A 25 -38.71 -13.53 -34.20
C SER A 25 -37.58 -12.56 -34.60
N GLY A 26 -37.77 -11.79 -35.67
CA GLY A 26 -36.82 -10.78 -36.12
C GLY A 26 -36.63 -9.66 -35.10
N SER A 27 -37.73 -9.16 -34.52
CA SER A 27 -37.70 -8.15 -33.47
C SER A 27 -37.03 -8.66 -32.19
N THR A 28 -37.36 -9.88 -31.75
CA THR A 28 -36.73 -10.51 -30.59
C THR A 28 -35.24 -10.73 -30.80
N LEU A 29 -34.82 -11.21 -31.98
CA LEU A 29 -33.41 -11.39 -32.29
C LEU A 29 -32.64 -10.06 -32.32
N PHE A 30 -33.22 -9.04 -32.95
CA PHE A 30 -32.66 -7.69 -32.97
C PHE A 30 -32.54 -7.11 -31.55
N ALA A 31 -33.59 -7.26 -30.73
CA ALA A 31 -33.58 -6.80 -29.34
C ALA A 31 -32.50 -7.51 -28.52
N LEU A 32 -32.40 -8.86 -28.60
CA LEU A 32 -31.38 -9.63 -27.89
C LEU A 32 -29.96 -9.20 -28.28
N ARG A 33 -29.70 -9.06 -29.59
CA ARG A 33 -28.39 -8.59 -30.09
C ARG A 33 -28.07 -7.16 -29.66
N SER A 34 -29.06 -6.27 -29.65
CA SER A 34 -28.92 -4.88 -29.19
C SER A 34 -28.68 -4.79 -27.68
N LEU A 35 -29.30 -5.68 -26.91
CA LEU A 35 -29.16 -5.78 -25.45
C LEU A 35 -27.79 -6.31 -25.05
N ASP A 36 -27.26 -7.33 -25.76
CA ASP A 36 -25.94 -7.89 -25.48
C ASP A 36 -24.83 -6.87 -25.73
N ALA A 37 -24.89 -6.13 -26.84
CA ALA A 37 -23.93 -5.09 -27.18
C ALA A 37 -23.94 -3.94 -26.13
N SER A 38 -25.12 -3.60 -25.62
CA SER A 38 -25.27 -2.53 -24.62
C SER A 38 -24.81 -2.98 -23.22
N ASN A 39 -25.11 -4.21 -22.81
CA ASN A 39 -24.72 -4.72 -21.49
C ASN A 39 -23.21 -4.93 -21.32
N LEU A 40 -22.49 -5.32 -22.38
CA LEU A 40 -21.04 -5.50 -22.34
C LEU A 40 -20.30 -4.17 -22.15
N VAL A 41 -20.68 -3.14 -22.90
CA VAL A 41 -20.06 -1.80 -22.80
C VAL A 41 -20.34 -1.16 -21.43
N ILE A 42 -21.57 -1.30 -20.92
CA ILE A 42 -21.94 -0.77 -19.59
C ILE A 42 -21.19 -1.48 -18.46
N ARG A 43 -20.98 -2.81 -18.55
CA ARG A 43 -20.22 -3.58 -17.54
C ARG A 43 -18.73 -3.24 -17.53
N GLU A 44 -18.13 -3.04 -18.69
CA GLU A 44 -16.72 -2.70 -18.82
C GLU A 44 -16.43 -1.28 -18.31
N GLU A 45 -17.33 -0.33 -18.58
CA GLU A 45 -17.24 1.04 -18.08
C GLU A 45 -17.45 1.12 -16.55
N HIS A 46 -18.42 0.39 -16.00
CA HIS A 46 -18.64 0.35 -14.55
C HIS A 46 -17.45 -0.27 -13.79
N MET A 47 -16.96 -1.43 -14.24
CA MET A 47 -15.85 -2.11 -13.57
C MET A 47 -14.54 -1.32 -13.68
N SER A 48 -14.30 -0.65 -14.81
CA SER A 48 -13.11 0.20 -14.97
C SER A 48 -13.18 1.47 -14.12
N SER A 49 -14.37 2.07 -13.97
CA SER A 49 -14.59 3.19 -13.05
C SER A 49 -14.36 2.79 -11.59
N GLU A 50 -14.93 1.66 -11.17
CA GLU A 50 -14.74 1.11 -9.82
C GLU A 50 -13.26 0.77 -9.55
N ALA A 51 -12.58 0.14 -10.50
CA ALA A 51 -11.15 -0.14 -10.41
C ALA A 51 -10.30 1.14 -10.32
N ARG A 52 -10.65 2.19 -11.08
CA ARG A 52 -9.98 3.51 -11.01
C ARG A 52 -10.20 4.17 -9.65
N LEU A 53 -11.41 4.15 -9.12
CA LEU A 53 -11.71 4.70 -7.80
C LEU A 53 -10.91 3.99 -6.71
N LEU A 54 -10.81 2.66 -6.76
CA LEU A 54 -9.97 1.89 -5.83
C LEU A 54 -8.49 2.23 -5.98
N ALA A 55 -8.00 2.40 -7.22
CA ALA A 55 -6.63 2.81 -7.47
C ALA A 55 -6.33 4.20 -6.92
N ASP A 56 -7.25 5.15 -7.09
CA ASP A 56 -7.13 6.50 -6.54
C ASP A 56 -7.17 6.52 -5.01
N GLN A 57 -8.03 5.70 -4.40
CA GLN A 57 -8.06 5.52 -2.94
C GLN A 57 -6.75 4.95 -2.42
N LEU A 58 -6.22 3.92 -3.07
CA LEU A 58 -4.92 3.33 -2.71
C LEU A 58 -3.79 4.35 -2.86
N SER A 59 -3.78 5.11 -3.95
CA SER A 59 -2.81 6.18 -4.20
C SER A 59 -2.87 7.26 -3.11
N THR A 60 -4.08 7.69 -2.74
CA THR A 60 -4.32 8.69 -1.69
C THR A 60 -3.91 8.18 -0.31
N PHE A 61 -4.21 6.91 -0.01
CA PHE A 61 -3.78 6.29 1.24
C PHE A 61 -2.26 6.20 1.30
N HIS A 62 -1.61 5.76 0.23
CA HIS A 62 -0.17 5.67 0.13
C HIS A 62 0.51 7.04 0.27
N SER A 63 0.00 8.08 -0.40
CA SER A 63 0.54 9.44 -0.28
C SER A 63 0.38 9.98 1.14
N THR A 64 -0.77 9.74 1.78
CA THR A 64 -1.02 10.15 3.17
C THR A 64 -0.08 9.46 4.17
N LEU A 65 0.16 8.15 3.99
CA LEU A 65 1.14 7.41 4.80
C LEU A 65 2.56 7.93 4.58
N ARG A 66 2.91 8.27 3.33
CA ARG A 66 4.22 8.82 3.00
C ARG A 66 4.44 10.17 3.66
N ASP A 67 3.47 11.07 3.54
CA ASP A 67 3.47 12.39 4.17
C ASP A 67 3.57 12.29 5.69
N SER A 68 2.79 11.39 6.29
CA SER A 68 2.81 11.17 7.74
C SER A 68 4.18 10.66 8.19
N THR A 69 4.76 9.72 7.44
CA THR A 69 6.11 9.18 7.71
C THR A 69 7.17 10.28 7.63
N GLN A 70 7.11 11.16 6.61
CA GLN A 70 8.05 12.27 6.48
C GLN A 70 7.91 13.29 7.62
N ARG A 71 6.68 13.61 8.03
CA ARG A 71 6.44 14.49 9.19
C ARG A 71 6.99 13.88 10.48
N LEU A 72 6.71 12.59 10.71
CA LEU A 72 7.19 11.87 11.89
C LEU A 72 8.72 11.75 11.91
N SER A 73 9.35 11.47 10.76
CA SER A 73 10.81 11.45 10.64
C SER A 73 11.40 12.82 10.97
N GLY A 74 10.87 13.90 10.38
CA GLY A 74 11.35 15.25 10.68
C GLY A 74 11.15 15.68 12.15
N LEU A 75 10.09 15.19 12.81
CA LEU A 75 9.91 15.38 14.25
C LEU A 75 10.96 14.61 15.06
N PHE A 76 11.29 13.38 14.66
CA PHE A 76 12.33 12.59 15.30
C PHE A 76 13.71 13.23 15.13
N GLU A 77 14.08 13.64 13.91
CA GLU A 77 15.33 14.33 13.60
C GLU A 77 15.52 15.61 14.42
N LYS A 78 14.46 16.40 14.61
CA LYS A 78 14.51 17.64 15.41
C LYS A 78 14.92 17.42 16.86
N ARG A 79 14.73 16.22 17.44
CA ARG A 79 15.20 15.89 18.80
C ARG A 79 16.72 15.90 18.90
N PHE A 80 17.39 15.60 17.78
CA PHE A 80 18.85 15.57 17.67
C PHE A 80 19.43 16.87 17.11
N ALA A 81 18.64 17.95 17.02
CA ALA A 81 19.11 19.25 16.56
C ALA A 81 20.25 19.85 17.41
N GLY A 82 20.45 19.33 18.63
CA GLY A 82 21.61 19.64 19.48
C GLY A 82 22.95 19.12 18.96
N GLY A 83 22.94 18.32 17.88
CA GLY A 83 24.12 17.73 17.28
C GLY A 83 24.41 16.33 17.85
N LEU A 84 24.92 15.47 16.97
CA LEU A 84 25.38 14.12 17.31
C LEU A 84 26.90 14.05 17.17
N THR A 85 27.56 13.47 18.16
CA THR A 85 29.01 13.27 18.16
C THR A 85 29.33 11.78 18.21
N LEU A 86 30.14 11.31 17.26
CA LEU A 86 30.63 9.94 17.22
C LEU A 86 31.99 9.85 17.91
N GLN A 87 32.11 9.03 18.95
CA GLN A 87 33.36 8.78 19.69
C GLN A 87 33.80 7.33 19.47
N THR A 88 34.80 7.14 18.61
CA THR A 88 35.36 5.81 18.29
C THR A 88 36.36 5.32 19.34
N ASP A 89 36.92 6.24 20.12
CA ASP A 89 37.86 5.99 21.23
C ASP A 89 37.17 5.49 22.51
N LYS A 90 35.84 5.66 22.61
CA LYS A 90 35.02 5.19 23.74
C LYS A 90 33.96 4.19 23.28
N PRO A 91 34.35 2.93 23.01
CA PRO A 91 33.41 1.93 22.55
C PRO A 91 32.43 1.54 23.66
N VAL A 92 31.15 1.38 23.29
CA VAL A 92 30.07 0.93 24.16
C VAL A 92 29.56 -0.43 23.69
N ALA A 93 29.42 -1.38 24.61
CA ALA A 93 28.84 -2.69 24.34
C ALA A 93 27.31 -2.57 24.18
N VAL A 94 26.77 -3.02 23.04
CA VAL A 94 25.33 -3.16 22.81
C VAL A 94 25.03 -4.62 22.50
N ALA A 95 24.33 -5.29 23.41
CA ALA A 95 24.03 -6.73 23.33
C ALA A 95 25.25 -7.60 22.97
N GLY A 96 26.41 -7.31 23.59
CA GLY A 96 27.66 -8.05 23.38
C GLY A 96 28.49 -7.60 22.16
N THR A 97 27.99 -6.66 21.34
CA THR A 97 28.75 -6.09 20.21
C THR A 97 29.35 -4.75 20.60
N GLN A 98 30.66 -4.58 20.37
CA GLN A 98 31.32 -3.29 20.59
C GLN A 98 30.94 -2.31 19.48
N THR A 99 30.46 -1.13 19.87
CA THR A 99 30.03 -0.07 18.97
C THR A 99 30.70 1.24 19.34
N PRO A 100 30.97 2.16 18.40
CA PRO A 100 31.33 3.53 18.75
C PRO A 100 30.26 4.17 19.64
N GLY A 101 30.69 5.02 20.59
CA GLY A 101 29.76 5.79 21.40
C GLY A 101 29.14 6.91 20.56
N LEU A 102 27.82 6.91 20.40
CA LEU A 102 27.08 8.02 19.79
C LEU A 102 26.52 8.89 20.89
N TYR A 103 26.84 10.18 20.89
CA TYR A 103 26.45 11.11 21.94
C TYR A 103 25.52 12.19 21.40
N LEU A 104 24.46 12.47 22.15
CA LEU A 104 23.67 13.69 22.03
C LEU A 104 24.12 14.63 23.14
N ARG A 105 24.90 15.66 22.78
CA ARG A 105 25.62 16.50 23.75
C ARG A 105 26.53 15.63 24.63
N ASP A 106 26.23 15.51 25.92
CA ASP A 106 27.02 14.74 26.90
C ASP A 106 26.42 13.36 27.22
N THR A 107 25.27 13.01 26.64
CA THR A 107 24.56 11.76 26.91
C THR A 107 24.83 10.73 25.82
N ALA A 108 25.27 9.53 26.21
CA ALA A 108 25.43 8.41 25.28
C ALA A 108 24.07 7.83 24.89
N LEU A 109 23.82 7.67 23.59
CA LEU A 109 22.58 7.10 23.04
C LEU A 109 22.61 5.56 23.00
N ASN A 110 23.78 4.95 23.17
CA ASN A 110 23.93 3.50 23.15
C ASN A 110 23.26 2.88 24.39
N ASN A 111 22.29 1.99 24.18
CA ASN A 111 21.43 1.43 25.23
C ASN A 111 20.56 2.45 25.99
N ASP A 112 20.49 3.72 25.54
CA ASP A 112 19.54 4.69 26.06
C ASP A 112 18.26 4.68 25.20
N PHE A 113 17.13 4.39 25.84
CA PHE A 113 15.84 4.23 25.17
C PHE A 113 14.93 5.45 25.30
N THR A 114 15.36 6.50 26.01
CA THR A 114 14.53 7.66 26.34
C THR A 114 13.93 8.30 25.09
N GLU A 115 14.78 8.70 24.12
CA GLU A 115 14.33 9.38 22.90
C GLU A 115 13.40 8.51 22.03
N VAL A 116 13.69 7.21 21.91
CA VAL A 116 12.90 6.29 21.05
C VAL A 116 11.58 5.88 21.69
N ASP A 117 11.52 5.80 23.02
CA ASP A 117 10.31 5.46 23.76
C ASP A 117 9.39 6.66 23.90
N GLU A 118 9.93 7.85 24.17
CA GLU A 118 9.17 9.10 24.15
C GLU A 118 8.58 9.35 22.76
N PHE A 119 9.36 9.14 21.70
CA PHE A 119 8.83 9.22 20.35
C PHE A 119 7.68 8.23 20.13
N ARG A 120 7.84 6.98 20.58
CA ARG A 120 6.79 5.95 20.47
C ARG A 120 5.54 6.30 21.27
N SER A 121 5.68 6.85 22.47
CA SER A 121 4.55 7.23 23.32
C SER A 121 3.77 8.41 22.73
N MET A 122 4.46 9.37 22.12
CA MET A 122 3.83 10.54 21.50
C MET A 122 3.18 10.27 20.15
N THR A 123 3.73 9.36 19.36
CA THR A 123 3.36 9.21 17.94
C THR A 123 2.75 7.86 17.58
N ALA A 124 2.83 6.89 18.50
CA ALA A 124 2.62 5.46 18.24
C ALA A 124 3.56 4.85 17.18
N GLY A 125 4.49 5.62 16.63
CA GLY A 125 5.51 5.16 15.68
C GLY A 125 6.68 4.48 16.39
N VAL A 126 7.28 3.49 15.74
CA VAL A 126 8.54 2.89 16.22
C VAL A 126 9.73 3.73 15.74
N ALA A 127 10.74 3.87 16.60
CA ALA A 127 11.96 4.59 16.29
C ALA A 127 13.18 3.73 16.60
N THR A 128 14.26 3.98 15.86
CA THR A 128 15.50 3.22 15.97
C THR A 128 16.68 4.13 15.65
N ILE A 129 17.71 4.07 16.50
CA ILE A 129 18.97 4.77 16.32
C ILE A 129 20.03 3.73 15.96
N PHE A 130 20.71 3.96 14.83
CA PHE A 130 21.86 3.19 14.40
C PHE A 130 23.13 4.02 14.53
N VAL A 131 24.23 3.36 14.84
CA VAL A 131 25.56 3.96 14.79
C VAL A 131 26.37 3.29 13.69
N ARG A 132 27.13 4.09 12.94
CA ARG A 132 28.08 3.56 11.96
C ARG A 132 29.31 3.00 12.68
N SER A 133 29.65 1.75 12.40
CA SER A 133 30.83 1.05 12.89
C SER A 133 31.55 0.41 11.70
N GLY A 134 32.63 1.04 11.23
CA GLY A 134 33.24 0.68 9.95
C GLY A 134 32.24 0.86 8.80
N ASP A 135 31.92 -0.22 8.10
CA ASP A 135 30.92 -0.24 7.01
C ASP A 135 29.53 -0.73 7.45
N ASP A 136 29.35 -1.04 8.72
CA ASP A 136 28.08 -1.52 9.27
C ASP A 136 27.34 -0.42 10.01
N PHE A 137 26.01 -0.56 10.05
CA PHE A 137 25.15 0.22 10.95
C PHE A 137 24.61 -0.72 12.03
N ILE A 138 25.04 -0.50 13.27
CA ILE A 138 24.64 -1.32 14.40
C ILE A 138 23.52 -0.61 15.14
N ARG A 139 22.47 -1.34 15.45
CA ARG A 139 21.30 -0.81 16.15
C ARG A 139 21.59 -0.63 17.63
N ILE A 140 21.72 0.61 18.08
CA ILE A 140 22.17 0.93 19.43
C ILE A 140 21.02 1.26 20.39
N SER A 141 19.88 1.71 19.85
CA SER A 141 18.66 1.98 20.61
C SER A 141 17.43 1.80 19.73
N THR A 142 16.36 1.22 20.26
CA THR A 142 15.12 1.02 19.52
C THR A 142 13.93 0.88 20.46
N SER A 143 12.77 1.38 20.02
CA SER A 143 11.48 1.08 20.66
C SER A 143 10.81 -0.16 20.10
N LEU A 144 11.44 -0.86 19.15
CA LEU A 144 10.97 -2.13 18.59
C LEU A 144 11.33 -3.30 19.53
N SER A 145 10.29 -4.04 19.94
CA SER A 145 10.43 -5.30 20.68
C SER A 145 10.44 -6.49 19.72
N LYS A 146 11.21 -7.52 20.06
CA LYS A 146 11.15 -8.85 19.46
C LYS A 146 9.92 -9.60 19.99
N GLN A 147 9.65 -10.77 19.44
CA GLN A 147 8.55 -11.66 19.88
C GLN A 147 8.69 -12.13 21.33
N ASP A 148 9.92 -12.21 21.85
CA ASP A 148 10.21 -12.57 23.25
C ASP A 148 10.05 -11.40 24.23
N GLY A 149 9.61 -10.23 23.76
CA GLY A 149 9.44 -9.01 24.56
C GLY A 149 10.72 -8.20 24.77
N THR A 150 11.89 -8.75 24.44
CA THR A 150 13.17 -8.01 24.54
C THR A 150 13.31 -7.01 23.40
N ARG A 151 14.15 -5.98 23.56
CA ARG A 151 14.40 -5.00 22.50
C ARG A 151 15.27 -5.59 21.41
N ALA A 152 14.97 -5.23 20.17
CA ALA A 152 15.74 -5.67 19.02
C ALA A 152 17.02 -4.83 18.86
N ILE A 153 17.95 -4.81 19.82
CA ILE A 153 19.23 -4.08 19.78
C ILE A 153 20.42 -4.99 19.40
N GLY A 154 21.56 -4.39 19.04
CA GLY A 154 22.80 -5.07 18.70
C GLY A 154 22.80 -5.78 17.35
N THR A 155 21.75 -5.59 16.55
CA THR A 155 21.65 -6.15 15.20
C THR A 155 22.25 -5.21 14.17
N VAL A 156 22.83 -5.79 13.12
CA VAL A 156 23.33 -5.05 11.96
C VAL A 156 22.17 -4.74 11.02
N LEU A 157 22.14 -3.52 10.49
CA LEU A 157 21.22 -3.16 9.42
C LEU A 157 21.55 -3.97 8.16
N ASP A 158 20.54 -4.59 7.55
CA ASP A 158 20.75 -5.40 6.35
C ASP A 158 21.37 -4.55 5.23
N ARG A 159 22.56 -4.95 4.79
CA ARG A 159 23.33 -4.30 3.72
C ARG A 159 22.64 -4.37 2.36
N LYS A 160 21.72 -5.31 2.16
CA LYS A 160 20.95 -5.47 0.92
C LYS A 160 19.68 -4.62 0.88
N GLY A 161 19.33 -3.95 1.99
CA GLY A 161 18.12 -3.14 2.08
C GLY A 161 18.31 -1.72 1.58
N THR A 162 17.25 -1.13 1.03
CA THR A 162 17.23 0.29 0.58
C THR A 162 17.62 1.28 1.67
N ALA A 163 17.38 0.95 2.95
CA ALA A 163 17.78 1.80 4.08
C ALA A 163 19.31 1.92 4.20
N TYR A 164 20.05 0.84 3.97
CA TYR A 164 21.51 0.85 4.03
C TYR A 164 22.10 1.72 2.92
N GLU A 165 21.62 1.55 1.70
CA GLU A 165 22.05 2.37 0.54
C GLU A 165 21.84 3.87 0.80
N ARG A 166 20.69 4.25 1.37
CA ARG A 166 20.39 5.64 1.72
C ARG A 166 21.32 6.19 2.80
N LEU A 167 21.54 5.44 3.87
CA LEU A 167 22.44 5.87 4.96
C LEU A 167 23.88 6.00 4.48
N MET A 168 24.35 5.10 3.60
CA MET A 168 25.66 5.21 2.98
C MET A 168 25.79 6.44 2.06
N ALA A 169 24.69 6.85 1.42
CA ALA A 169 24.61 8.09 0.67
C ALA A 169 24.42 9.36 1.54
N GLY A 170 24.43 9.23 2.87
CA GLY A 170 24.25 10.32 3.83
C GLY A 170 22.81 10.83 3.93
N GLN A 171 21.83 10.03 3.50
CA GLN A 171 20.40 10.36 3.56
C GLN A 171 19.76 9.75 4.82
N SER A 172 18.79 10.45 5.42
CA SER A 172 17.95 9.99 6.54
C SER A 172 16.46 10.04 6.22
#